data_AF-A0A842PFT9-F1
#
_entry.id   AF-A0A842PFT9-F1
#
_cell.length_a   1.000
_cell.length_b   1.000
_cell.length_c   1.000
_cell.angle_alpha   90.00
_cell.angle_beta   90.00
_cell.angle_gamma   90.00
#
_symmetry.space_group_name_H-M   'P 1'
#
loop_
_entity.id
_entity.type
_entity.pdbx_description
1 polymer ?
#
loop_
_entity_poly.entity_id
_entity_poly.type
_entity_poly.pdbx_seq_one_letter_code
_entity_poly.pdbx_strand_id
1 'polypeptide(L)'
;MEIPSLSEEEKQKLFMEMWLGAMMGPMGFIMRKLGPEALEELNEESAKHCAADMKERGVDDALKFAMNYGVVNKNIFGSDVEVEGNQAKAILDMKNSVSIQIKTTSFLYFSSHTHKA
;
A
#
# COMPACT_ATOMS: atom_id res chain seq x y z
N MET A 1 11.63 -24.18 28.58
CA MET A 1 10.85 -24.32 27.34
C MET A 1 11.74 -23.86 26.20
N GLU A 2 11.88 -24.68 25.17
CA GLU A 2 12.57 -24.25 23.95
C GLU A 2 11.59 -23.55 23.02
N ILE A 3 12.06 -22.53 22.30
CA ILE A 3 11.27 -21.81 21.31
C ILE A 3 11.15 -22.70 20.07
N PRO A 4 9.94 -23.02 19.60
CA PRO A 4 9.76 -23.90 18.45
C PRO A 4 10.33 -23.26 17.17
N SER A 5 10.93 -24.08 16.31
CA SER A 5 11.30 -23.68 14.95
C SER A 5 10.09 -23.80 14.03
N LEU A 6 9.80 -22.74 13.28
CA LEU A 6 8.66 -22.67 12.35
C LEU A 6 9.10 -22.97 10.91
N SER A 7 8.21 -23.57 10.13
CA SER A 7 8.33 -23.63 8.67
C SER A 7 8.16 -22.26 8.02
N GLU A 8 8.54 -22.10 6.74
CA GLU A 8 8.38 -20.81 6.04
C GLU A 8 6.92 -20.36 5.92
N GLU A 9 5.98 -21.30 5.71
CA GLU A 9 4.55 -21.00 5.68
C GLU A 9 4.04 -20.49 7.04
N GLU A 10 4.46 -21.13 8.13
CA GLU A 10 4.11 -20.69 9.49
C GLU A 10 4.73 -19.34 9.83
N LYS A 11 5.97 -19.05 9.38
CA LYS A 11 6.59 -17.73 9.54
C LYS A 11 5.80 -16.66 8.80
N GLN A 12 5.42 -16.91 7.55
CA GLN A 12 4.64 -15.96 6.75
C GLN A 12 3.27 -15.69 7.38
N LYS A 13 2.57 -16.75 7.82
CA LYS A 13 1.29 -16.62 8.50
C LYS A 13 1.40 -15.83 9.80
N LEU A 14 2.37 -16.16 10.65
CA LEU A 14 2.61 -15.45 11.91
C LEU A 14 2.95 -13.97 11.66
N PHE A 15 3.79 -13.68 10.67
CA PHE A 15 4.14 -12.31 10.29
C PHE A 15 2.91 -11.54 9.80
N MET A 16 2.07 -12.15 8.96
CA MET A 16 0.83 -11.53 8.48
C MET A 16 -0.13 -11.22 9.63
N GLU A 17 -0.36 -12.16 10.55
CA GLU A 17 -1.24 -11.97 11.71
C GLU A 17 -0.72 -10.86 12.64
N MET A 18 0.58 -10.87 12.92
CA MET A 18 1.24 -9.82 13.72
C MET A 18 1.12 -8.46 13.03
N TRP A 19 1.42 -8.39 11.73
CA TRP A 19 1.35 -7.16 10.94
C TRP A 19 -0.07 -6.60 10.90
N LEU A 20 -1.08 -7.46 10.65
CA LEU A 20 -2.48 -7.05 10.64
C LEU A 20 -2.92 -6.52 12.01
N GLY A 21 -2.54 -7.20 13.10
CA GLY A 21 -2.83 -6.75 14.46
C GLY A 21 -2.17 -5.41 14.78
N ALA A 22 -0.91 -5.23 14.38
CA ALA A 22 -0.15 -4.01 14.57
C ALA A 22 -0.70 -2.82 13.75
N MET A 23 -1.29 -3.07 12.58
CA MET A 23 -1.90 -2.03 11.75
C MET A 23 -3.33 -1.70 12.19
N MET A 24 -4.18 -2.71 12.34
CA MET A 24 -5.62 -2.51 12.58
C MET A 24 -5.94 -2.18 14.04
N GLY A 25 -5.16 -2.69 15.00
CA GLY A 25 -5.37 -2.44 16.42
C GLY A 25 -5.28 -0.95 16.78
N PRO A 26 -4.18 -0.26 16.46
CA PRO A 26 -4.03 1.17 16.68
C PRO A 26 -5.05 2.01 15.91
N MET A 27 -5.31 1.71 14.64
CA MET A 27 -6.33 2.41 13.85
C MET A 27 -7.71 2.33 14.51
N GLY A 28 -8.12 1.14 14.97
CA GLY A 28 -9.38 0.96 15.68
C GLY A 28 -9.41 1.68 17.03
N PHE A 29 -8.29 1.77 17.75
CA PHE A 29 -8.20 2.56 18.98
C PHE A 29 -8.36 4.06 18.71
N ILE A 30 -7.62 4.59 17.74
CA ILE A 30 -7.66 6.01 17.34
C ILE A 30 -9.09 6.38 16.93
N MET A 31 -9.70 5.61 16.04
CA MET A 31 -11.05 5.90 15.58
C MET A 31 -12.08 5.91 16.73
N ARG A 32 -11.95 5.01 17.71
CA ARG A 32 -12.87 4.96 18.88
C ARG A 32 -12.62 6.05 19.92
N LYS A 33 -11.39 6.56 20.05
CA LYS A 33 -10.99 7.46 21.14
C LYS A 33 -10.78 8.90 20.71
N LEU A 34 -10.30 9.12 19.50
CA LEU A 34 -9.89 10.41 18.95
C LEU A 34 -10.75 10.83 17.76
N GLY A 35 -11.49 9.89 17.16
CA GLY A 35 -12.40 10.18 16.05
C GLY A 35 -11.76 10.04 14.66
N PRO A 36 -12.56 10.23 13.61
CA PRO A 36 -12.11 10.09 12.22
C PRO A 36 -11.10 11.17 11.80
N GLU A 37 -11.18 12.37 12.34
CA GLU A 37 -10.29 13.49 11.97
C GLU A 37 -8.83 13.20 12.38
N ALA A 38 -8.62 12.60 13.56
CA ALA A 38 -7.29 12.19 14.01
C ALA A 38 -6.71 11.05 13.14
N LEU A 39 -7.57 10.18 12.59
CA LEU A 39 -7.12 9.15 11.66
C LEU A 39 -6.75 9.74 10.30
N GLU A 40 -7.47 10.77 9.84
CA GLU A 40 -7.12 11.53 8.63
C GLU A 40 -5.76 12.23 8.77
N GLU A 41 -5.52 12.91 9.89
CA GLU A 41 -4.23 13.55 10.19
C GLU A 41 -3.07 12.53 10.18
N LEU A 42 -3.25 11.38 10.86
CA LEU A 42 -2.27 10.30 10.84
C LEU A 42 -2.00 9.78 9.42
N ASN A 43 -3.05 9.64 8.60
CA ASN A 43 -2.91 9.21 7.21
C ASN A 43 -2.13 10.23 6.37
N GLU A 44 -2.38 11.54 6.57
CA GLU A 44 -1.61 12.59 5.89
C GLU A 44 -0.13 12.59 6.29
N GLU A 45 0.17 12.48 7.59
CA GLU A 45 1.56 12.39 8.06
C GLU A 45 2.25 11.14 7.53
N SER A 46 1.57 9.99 7.60
CA SER A 46 2.08 8.73 7.07
C SER A 46 2.35 8.80 5.57
N ALA A 47 1.47 9.45 4.81
CA ALA A 47 1.64 9.67 3.37
C ALA A 47 2.85 10.56 3.07
N LYS A 48 3.04 11.65 3.83
CA LYS A 48 4.21 12.53 3.69
C LYS A 48 5.52 11.82 4.03
N HIS A 49 5.54 10.98 5.06
CA HIS A 49 6.71 10.20 5.42
C HIS A 49 7.03 9.15 4.36
N CYS A 50 6.03 8.37 3.94
CA CYS A 50 6.14 7.37 2.87
C CYS A 50 6.66 8.00 1.56
N ALA A 51 6.15 9.18 1.21
CA ALA A 51 6.61 9.97 0.08
C ALA A 51 8.10 10.31 0.14
N ALA A 52 8.57 10.77 1.30
CA ALA A 52 9.97 11.13 1.53
C ALA A 52 10.87 9.90 1.42
N ASP A 53 10.51 8.81 2.12
CA ASP A 53 11.26 7.55 2.10
C ASP A 53 11.36 6.96 0.68
N MET A 54 10.26 6.98 -0.07
CA MET A 54 10.25 6.50 -1.46
C MET A 54 11.18 7.33 -2.33
N LYS A 55 11.17 8.66 -2.17
CA LYS A 55 12.07 9.56 -2.89
C LYS A 55 13.54 9.30 -2.54
N GLU A 56 13.86 9.12 -1.26
CA GLU A 56 15.22 8.78 -0.80
C GLU A 56 15.72 7.45 -1.38
N ARG A 57 14.81 6.49 -1.59
CA ARG A 57 15.10 5.21 -2.26
C ARG A 57 15.15 5.32 -3.79
N GLY A 58 15.05 6.52 -4.35
CA GLY A 58 15.10 6.78 -5.80
C GLY A 58 13.79 6.50 -6.54
N VAL A 59 12.68 6.34 -5.83
CA VAL A 59 11.32 6.19 -6.37
C VAL A 59 10.68 7.58 -6.37
N ASP A 60 10.98 8.35 -7.40
CA ASP A 60 10.68 9.79 -7.48
C ASP A 60 9.90 10.20 -8.74
N ASP A 61 9.47 9.22 -9.55
CA ASP A 61 8.64 9.44 -10.73
C ASP A 61 7.46 8.45 -10.79
N ALA A 62 6.41 8.81 -11.53
CA ALA A 62 5.13 8.08 -11.53
C ALA A 62 5.29 6.61 -11.96
N LEU A 63 6.18 6.33 -12.91
CA LEU A 63 6.44 4.98 -13.39
C LEU A 63 7.14 4.14 -12.32
N LYS A 64 8.16 4.69 -11.65
CA LYS A 64 8.85 4.00 -10.55
C LYS A 64 7.89 3.69 -9.40
N PHE A 65 7.00 4.63 -9.06
CA PHE A 65 5.96 4.41 -8.06
C PHE A 65 5.03 3.25 -8.46
N ALA A 66 4.51 3.27 -9.70
CA ALA A 66 3.64 2.21 -10.21
C ALA A 66 4.33 0.84 -10.21
N MET A 67 5.61 0.78 -10.62
CA MET A 67 6.41 -0.43 -10.59
C MET A 67 6.66 -0.94 -9.18
N ASN A 68 6.94 -0.06 -8.22
CA ASN A 68 7.14 -0.43 -6.82
C ASN A 68 5.87 -1.08 -6.24
N TYR A 69 4.71 -0.44 -6.44
CA TYR A 69 3.43 -1.01 -6.04
C TYR A 69 3.08 -2.28 -6.80
N GLY A 70 3.40 -2.38 -8.10
CA GLY A 70 3.21 -3.60 -8.89
C GLY A 70 4.01 -4.78 -8.33
N VAL A 71 5.26 -4.56 -7.94
CA VAL A 71 6.10 -5.60 -7.29
C VAL A 71 5.46 -6.09 -6.00
N VAL A 72 4.96 -5.18 -5.15
CA VAL A 72 4.27 -5.56 -3.91
C VAL A 72 3.02 -6.39 -4.23
N ASN A 73 2.15 -5.91 -5.11
CA ASN A 73 0.90 -6.61 -5.42
C ASN A 73 1.12 -7.97 -6.07
N LYS A 74 2.10 -8.08 -6.98
CA LYS A 74 2.44 -9.35 -7.63
C LYS A 74 3.03 -10.38 -6.67
N ASN A 75 3.98 -9.97 -5.84
CA ASN A 75 4.78 -10.93 -5.06
C ASN A 75 4.25 -11.17 -3.65
N ILE A 76 3.59 -10.16 -3.05
CA ILE A 76 3.04 -10.27 -1.69
C ILE A 76 1.57 -10.71 -1.74
N PHE A 77 0.78 -10.11 -2.63
CA PHE A 77 -0.65 -10.38 -2.70
C PHE A 77 -1.04 -11.36 -3.82
N GLY A 78 -0.08 -11.80 -4.64
CA GLY A 78 -0.32 -12.74 -5.74
C GLY A 78 -1.19 -12.18 -6.87
N SER A 79 -1.34 -10.86 -6.95
CA SER A 79 -2.17 -10.22 -7.97
C SER A 79 -1.50 -10.27 -9.35
N ASP A 80 -2.31 -10.42 -10.41
CA ASP A 80 -1.84 -10.20 -11.76
C ASP A 80 -1.83 -8.69 -12.04
N VAL A 81 -0.69 -8.15 -12.49
CA VAL A 81 -0.48 -6.71 -12.59
C VAL A 81 0.18 -6.32 -13.90
N GLU A 82 -0.23 -5.18 -14.44
CA GLU A 82 0.34 -4.55 -15.63
C GLU A 82 0.58 -3.07 -15.35
N VAL A 83 1.73 -2.55 -15.77
CA VAL A 83 2.10 -1.15 -15.57
C VAL A 83 2.36 -0.52 -16.93
N GLU A 84 1.64 0.56 -17.22
CA GLU A 84 1.79 1.33 -18.44
C GLU A 84 2.01 2.82 -18.12
N GLY A 85 2.81 3.51 -18.93
CA GLY A 85 2.97 4.95 -18.86
C GLY A 85 4.41 5.43 -18.88
N ASN A 86 4.64 6.58 -18.27
CA ASN A 86 5.93 7.28 -18.26
C ASN A 86 6.18 7.98 -16.92
N GLN A 87 7.30 8.69 -16.82
CA GLN A 87 7.72 9.39 -15.59
C GLN A 87 6.70 10.42 -15.05
N ALA A 88 5.87 11.00 -15.92
CA ALA A 88 4.86 12.00 -15.54
C ALA A 88 3.50 11.38 -15.18
N LYS A 89 3.16 10.24 -15.75
CA LYS A 89 1.89 9.55 -15.49
C LYS A 89 2.04 8.06 -15.76
N ALA A 90 1.61 7.25 -14.80
CA ALA A 90 1.56 5.81 -14.94
C ALA A 90 0.22 5.26 -14.44
N ILE A 91 -0.16 4.12 -15.01
CA ILE A 91 -1.34 3.35 -14.65
C ILE A 91 -0.84 1.99 -14.18
N LEU A 92 -1.26 1.58 -12.99
CA LEU A 92 -1.12 0.23 -12.49
C LEU A 92 -2.48 -0.44 -12.63
N ASP A 93 -2.58 -1.33 -13.61
CA ASP A 93 -3.73 -2.22 -13.77
C ASP A 93 -3.51 -3.48 -12.94
N MET A 94 -4.51 -3.85 -12.15
CA MET A 94 -4.49 -5.05 -11.32
C MET A 94 -5.61 -5.95 -11.80
N LYS A 95 -5.28 -6.92 -12.65
CA LYS A 95 -6.28 -7.83 -13.20
C LYS A 95 -6.82 -8.69 -12.05
N ASN A 96 -8.14 -8.59 -11.83
CA ASN A 96 -8.91 -9.12 -10.69
C ASN A 96 -8.91 -8.27 -9.40
N SER A 97 -8.51 -6.99 -9.44
CA SER A 97 -8.65 -6.02 -8.34
C SER A 97 -8.83 -4.59 -8.87
N VAL A 98 -9.07 -3.60 -8.00
CA VAL A 98 -9.38 -2.19 -8.39
C VAL A 98 -8.16 -1.53 -9.05
N SER A 99 -8.29 -0.97 -10.26
CA SER A 99 -7.17 -0.25 -10.93
C SER A 99 -6.85 1.09 -10.27
N ILE A 100 -5.56 1.48 -10.28
CA ILE A 100 -5.06 2.71 -9.62
C ILE A 100 -4.31 3.59 -10.62
N GLN A 101 -4.65 4.89 -10.67
CA GLN A 101 -3.94 5.89 -11.47
C GLN A 101 -2.98 6.73 -10.61
N ILE A 102 -1.73 6.90 -11.08
CA ILE A 102 -0.69 7.64 -10.37
C ILE A 102 -0.27 8.87 -11.19
N LYS A 103 -0.32 10.06 -10.56
CA LYS A 103 0.11 11.36 -11.14
C LYS A 103 1.13 12.03 -10.22
N THR A 104 2.16 12.65 -10.79
CA THR A 104 3.27 13.24 -10.03
C THR A 104 2.91 14.49 -9.22
N THR A 105 1.77 15.13 -9.47
CA THR A 105 1.39 16.39 -8.82
C THR A 105 0.56 16.25 -7.54
N SER A 106 0.08 15.06 -7.20
CA SER A 106 -0.65 14.83 -5.95
C SER A 106 -0.54 13.36 -5.57
N PHE A 107 0.00 13.08 -4.39
CA PHE A 107 0.05 11.75 -3.82
C PHE A 107 -1.34 11.10 -3.87
N LEU A 108 -1.40 9.94 -4.54
CA LEU A 108 -2.50 8.97 -4.59
C LEU A 108 -3.92 9.56 -4.76
N TYR A 109 -4.32 9.77 -6.01
CA TYR A 109 -5.76 9.88 -6.34
C TYR A 109 -6.33 8.47 -6.54
N PHE A 110 -6.88 7.88 -5.48
CA PHE A 110 -7.69 6.66 -5.58
C PHE A 110 -8.98 7.00 -6.32
N SER A 111 -9.01 6.76 -7.63
CA SER A 111 -10.22 6.92 -8.44
C SER A 111 -10.97 5.60 -8.54
N SER A 112 -11.90 5.35 -7.63
CA SER A 112 -12.88 4.28 -7.80
C SER A 112 -13.93 4.71 -8.84
N HIS A 113 -13.58 4.65 -10.13
CA HIS A 113 -14.61 4.61 -11.17
C HIS A 113 -15.03 3.16 -11.33
N THR A 114 -16.02 2.76 -10.53
CA THR A 114 -16.87 1.64 -10.90
C THR A 114 -17.47 1.97 -12.26
N HIS A 115 -17.06 1.23 -13.30
CA HIS A 115 -17.79 1.23 -14.57
C HIS A 115 -19.20 0.72 -14.26
N LYS A 116 -20.15 1.64 -14.16
CA LYS A 116 -21.54 1.36 -14.49
C LYS A 116 -21.62 1.26 -16.02
N ALA A 117 -21.78 0.05 -16.52
CA ALA A 117 -22.66 -0.31 -17.62
C ALA A 117 -22.89 -1.82 -17.58
#